data_AF-A0A6P3XW42-F1
#
_entry.id   AF-A0A6P3XW42-F1
#
_cell.length_a   1.000
_cell.length_b   1.000
_cell.length_c   1.000
_cell.angle_alpha   90.00
_cell.angle_beta   90.00
_cell.angle_gamma   90.00
#
_symmetry.space_group_name_H-M   'P 1'
#
loop_
_entity.id
_entity.type
_entity.pdbx_description
1 polymer ?
#
loop_
_entity_poly.entity_id
_entity_poly.type
_entity_poly.pdbx_seq_one_letter_code
_entity_poly.pdbx_strand_id
1 'polypeptide(L)'
;KCESVSTEKPRIAARILGRRYMLTTTSYKYLEIGINIGPASYVELVLGDNRGNHLILPNEIWKEIIHRRAHIELYMESSHSSPLWIRDLSVECRMMHGDTIIKLTLFNKSMYLKSETLNTLFNFEQYIDHMYSWLYENTHLVNTKFQKFVSILQQNDIIRVWYESKTTDWCYAAKVIRY
;
A
#
# COMPACT_ATOMS: atom_id res chain seq x y z
N LYS A 1 14.80 -23.94 26.27
CA LYS A 1 14.89 -24.05 24.80
C LYS A 1 13.91 -23.03 24.24
N CYS A 2 14.39 -21.86 23.82
CA CYS A 2 13.53 -20.77 23.37
C CYS A 2 13.14 -21.03 21.92
N GLU A 3 11.84 -21.14 21.67
CA GLU A 3 11.29 -21.15 20.32
C GLU A 3 11.49 -19.77 19.72
N SER A 4 12.32 -19.70 18.66
CA SER A 4 12.46 -18.50 17.85
C SER A 4 11.19 -18.32 17.03
N VAL A 5 10.26 -17.51 17.54
CA VAL A 5 9.17 -16.95 16.74
C VAL A 5 9.81 -16.21 15.58
N SER A 6 9.66 -16.75 14.36
CA SER A 6 10.12 -16.10 13.15
C SER A 6 9.39 -14.77 13.00
N THR A 7 10.06 -13.68 13.35
CA THR A 7 9.63 -12.31 13.06
C THR A 7 9.85 -12.04 11.56
N GLU A 8 9.23 -12.82 10.69
CA GLU A 8 9.10 -12.39 9.30
C GLU A 8 8.10 -11.23 9.29
N LYS A 9 8.63 -10.01 9.12
CA LYS A 9 7.80 -8.85 8.74
C LYS A 9 6.88 -9.31 7.60
N PRO A 10 5.56 -9.10 7.67
CA PRO A 10 4.65 -9.49 6.61
C PRO A 10 5.19 -8.89 5.32
N ARG A 11 5.69 -9.73 4.42
CA ARG A 11 6.10 -9.28 3.10
C ARG A 11 4.82 -8.83 2.44
N ILE A 12 4.75 -7.55 2.11
CA ILE A 12 3.64 -7.01 1.34
C ILE A 12 3.48 -7.91 0.10
N ALA A 13 2.27 -8.44 -0.09
CA ALA A 13 1.95 -9.28 -1.24
C ALA A 13 2.36 -8.56 -2.53
N ALA A 14 2.94 -9.30 -3.47
CA ALA A 14 3.40 -8.70 -4.72
C ALA A 14 2.22 -8.07 -5.46
N ARG A 15 2.35 -6.78 -5.82
CA ARG A 15 1.40 -6.09 -6.69
C ARG A 15 1.83 -6.25 -8.13
N ILE A 16 0.94 -6.75 -8.98
CA ILE A 16 1.18 -6.78 -10.42
C ILE A 16 0.57 -5.57 -11.11
N LEU A 17 1.05 -5.29 -12.33
CA LEU A 17 0.62 -4.14 -13.13
C LEU A 17 0.78 -2.80 -12.38
N GLY A 18 1.63 -2.79 -11.36
CA GLY A 18 1.77 -1.68 -10.45
C GLY A 18 2.68 -0.58 -10.98
N ARG A 19 2.47 0.63 -10.50
CA ARG A 19 3.32 1.79 -10.73
C ARG A 19 3.69 2.44 -9.40
N ARG A 20 4.95 2.86 -9.29
CA ARG A 20 5.48 3.57 -8.13
C ARG A 20 5.83 5.01 -8.51
N TYR A 21 5.33 5.96 -7.74
CA TYR A 21 5.55 7.39 -7.86
C TYR A 21 6.44 7.85 -6.70
N MET A 22 7.54 8.54 -7.01
CA MET A 22 8.45 9.04 -5.98
C MET A 22 7.92 10.35 -5.42
N LEU A 23 7.81 10.42 -4.09
CA LEU A 23 7.31 11.61 -3.39
C LEU A 23 8.44 12.53 -2.90
N THR A 24 9.68 12.05 -3.01
CA THR A 24 10.89 12.77 -2.61
C THR A 24 11.95 12.57 -3.68
N THR A 25 12.82 13.56 -3.89
CA THR A 25 13.96 13.48 -4.83
C THR A 25 14.89 12.31 -4.53
N THR A 26 15.06 11.98 -3.25
CA THR A 26 15.86 10.83 -2.77
C THR A 26 15.14 9.49 -2.93
N SER A 27 13.91 9.48 -3.44
CA SER A 27 13.05 8.29 -3.55
C SER A 27 12.82 7.56 -2.21
N TYR A 28 13.02 8.27 -1.08
CA TYR A 28 12.87 7.72 0.26
C TYR A 28 11.41 7.43 0.59
N LYS A 29 10.49 8.32 0.15
CA LYS A 29 9.03 8.13 0.23
C LYS A 29 8.45 7.89 -1.16
N TYR A 30 7.44 7.03 -1.24
CA TYR A 30 6.78 6.70 -2.49
C TYR A 30 5.29 6.44 -2.31
N LEU A 31 4.52 6.62 -3.38
CA LEU A 31 3.16 6.14 -3.53
C LEU A 31 3.16 5.02 -4.57
N GLU A 32 2.64 3.86 -4.23
CA GLU A 32 2.57 2.69 -5.11
C GLU A 32 1.12 2.27 -5.29
N ILE A 33 0.71 2.05 -6.53
CA ILE A 33 -0.60 1.51 -6.87
C ILE A 33 -0.42 0.24 -7.70
N GLY A 34 -1.23 -0.79 -7.48
CA GLY A 34 -1.19 -2.01 -8.29
C GLY A 34 -2.27 -3.02 -7.87
N ILE A 35 -2.33 -4.16 -8.55
CA ILE A 35 -3.30 -5.21 -8.21
C ILE A 35 -2.67 -6.21 -7.26
N ASN A 36 -3.28 -6.36 -6.09
CA ASN A 36 -3.01 -7.43 -5.16
C ASN A 36 -3.74 -8.70 -5.63
N ILE A 37 -3.00 -9.79 -5.83
CA ILE A 37 -3.54 -11.04 -6.38
C ILE A 37 -4.07 -11.92 -5.25
N GLY A 38 -5.30 -12.39 -5.41
CA GLY A 38 -5.89 -13.38 -4.52
C GLY A 38 -7.10 -14.05 -5.14
N PRO A 39 -7.86 -14.84 -4.35
CA PRO A 39 -9.14 -15.40 -4.80
C PRO A 39 -10.08 -14.34 -5.38
N ALA A 40 -10.09 -13.16 -4.75
CA ALA A 40 -10.61 -11.92 -5.30
C ALA A 40 -9.47 -10.90 -5.35
N SER A 41 -8.87 -10.70 -6.53
CA SER A 41 -7.86 -9.66 -6.71
C SER A 41 -8.50 -8.28 -6.58
N TYR A 42 -7.74 -7.30 -6.11
CA TYR A 42 -8.20 -5.93 -5.92
C TYR A 42 -7.07 -4.93 -6.13
N VAL A 43 -7.44 -3.69 -6.43
CA VAL A 43 -6.49 -2.57 -6.55
C VAL A 43 -6.10 -2.10 -5.15
N GLU A 44 -4.80 -1.96 -4.91
CA GLU A 44 -4.25 -1.52 -3.65
C GLU A 44 -3.37 -0.29 -3.86
N LEU A 45 -3.60 0.75 -3.06
CA LEU A 45 -2.81 1.97 -3.01
C LEU A 45 -1.99 1.99 -1.71
N VAL A 46 -0.70 2.25 -1.80
CA VAL A 46 0.22 2.20 -0.66
C VAL A 46 1.13 3.40 -0.64
N LEU A 47 1.09 4.11 0.47
CA LEU A 47 2.10 5.10 0.82
C LEU A 47 3.23 4.39 1.57
N GLY A 48 4.46 4.46 1.07
CA GLY A 48 5.58 3.65 1.53
C GLY A 48 6.86 4.45 1.78
N ASP A 49 7.80 3.84 2.49
CA ASP A 49 9.18 4.28 2.54
C ASP A 49 10.20 3.15 2.35
N ASN A 50 11.45 3.52 2.05
CA ASN A 50 12.50 2.54 1.79
C ASN A 50 12.97 1.75 3.03
N ARG A 51 12.45 2.06 4.23
CA ARG A 51 12.69 1.29 5.46
C ARG A 51 11.65 0.18 5.68
N GLY A 52 10.71 0.04 4.75
CA GLY A 52 9.65 -0.95 4.77
C GLY A 52 8.42 -0.52 5.58
N ASN A 53 8.35 0.74 6.02
CA ASN A 53 7.12 1.28 6.59
C ASN A 53 6.14 1.55 5.45
N HIS A 54 4.87 1.23 5.68
CA HIS A 54 3.83 1.41 4.68
C HIS A 54 2.48 1.64 5.32
N LEU A 55 1.66 2.42 4.62
CA LEU A 55 0.27 2.69 4.92
C LEU A 55 -0.54 2.26 3.70
N ILE A 56 -1.37 1.22 3.84
CA ILE A 56 -2.31 0.82 2.80
C ILE A 56 -3.48 1.80 2.88
N LEU A 57 -3.73 2.51 1.79
CA LEU A 57 -4.76 3.52 1.68
C LEU A 57 -5.95 2.93 0.91
N PRO A 58 -7.09 2.66 1.57
CA PRO A 58 -8.34 2.41 0.88
C PRO A 58 -8.66 3.55 -0.09
N ASN A 59 -9.24 3.23 -1.25
CA ASN A 59 -9.58 4.22 -2.27
C ASN A 59 -10.55 5.28 -1.75
N GLU A 60 -11.46 4.91 -0.84
CA GLU A 60 -12.39 5.84 -0.21
C GLU A 60 -11.66 6.86 0.67
N ILE A 61 -10.62 6.41 1.39
CA ILE A 61 -9.79 7.30 2.21
C ILE A 61 -8.96 8.21 1.30
N TRP A 62 -8.38 7.69 0.22
CA TRP A 62 -7.67 8.51 -0.77
C TRP A 62 -8.56 9.63 -1.33
N LYS A 63 -9.76 9.29 -1.79
CA LYS A 63 -10.72 10.28 -2.31
C LYS A 63 -11.09 11.34 -1.28
N GLU A 64 -11.28 10.94 -0.02
CA GLU A 64 -11.61 11.89 1.04
C GLU A 64 -10.41 12.80 1.39
N ILE A 65 -9.17 12.28 1.37
CA ILE A 65 -7.95 13.09 1.53
C ILE A 65 -7.90 14.18 0.45
N ILE A 66 -8.10 13.80 -0.81
CA ILE A 66 -8.10 14.71 -1.95
C ILE A 66 -9.24 15.73 -1.83
N HIS A 67 -10.46 15.28 -1.53
CA HIS A 67 -11.61 16.16 -1.35
C HIS A 67 -11.39 17.21 -0.25
N ARG A 68 -10.70 16.82 0.83
CA ARG A 68 -10.37 17.70 1.96
C ARG A 68 -9.02 18.40 1.83
N ARG A 69 -8.38 18.40 0.66
CA ARG A 69 -7.04 18.98 0.46
C ARG A 69 -6.87 20.36 1.08
N ALA A 70 -7.74 21.31 0.72
CA ALA A 70 -7.66 22.68 1.23
C ALA A 70 -7.79 22.74 2.77
N HIS A 71 -8.60 21.88 3.36
CA HIS A 71 -8.75 21.80 4.81
C HIS A 71 -7.52 21.19 5.49
N ILE A 72 -6.85 20.23 4.86
CA ILE A 72 -5.58 19.66 5.33
C ILE A 72 -4.47 20.72 5.24
N GLU A 73 -4.39 21.44 4.13
CA GLU A 73 -3.41 22.52 3.93
C GLU A 73 -3.60 23.62 5.00
N LEU A 74 -4.85 24.07 5.23
CA LEU A 74 -5.16 25.01 6.31
C LEU A 74 -4.79 24.46 7.70
N TYR A 75 -5.11 23.20 7.98
CA TYR A 75 -4.75 22.53 9.24
C TYR A 75 -3.24 22.47 9.47
N MET A 76 -2.43 22.44 8.40
CA MET A 76 -0.97 22.42 8.49
C MET A 76 -0.35 23.79 8.76
N GLU A 77 -1.06 24.87 8.42
CA GLU A 77 -0.62 26.26 8.68
C GLU A 77 -0.91 26.68 10.12
N SER A 78 -1.92 26.09 10.75
CA SER A 78 -2.34 26.39 12.11
C SER A 78 -1.70 25.45 13.14
N SER A 79 -1.25 26.02 14.26
CA SER A 79 -0.72 25.25 15.40
C SER A 79 -1.87 24.57 16.17
N HIS A 80 -2.38 23.46 15.65
CA HIS A 80 -3.44 22.69 16.31
C HIS A 80 -2.89 21.63 17.26
N SER A 81 -3.54 21.48 18.42
CA SER A 81 -3.20 20.46 19.43
C SER A 81 -3.90 19.12 19.19
N SER A 82 -4.99 19.09 18.41
CA SER A 82 -5.81 17.89 18.18
C SER A 82 -5.59 17.32 16.77
N PRO A 83 -5.58 15.98 16.59
CA PRO A 83 -5.53 15.36 15.27
C PRO A 83 -6.73 15.75 14.39
N LEU A 84 -6.50 15.97 13.11
CA LEU A 84 -7.54 16.05 12.08
C LEU A 84 -7.93 14.63 11.65
N TRP A 85 -9.23 14.31 11.69
CA TRP A 85 -9.74 13.00 11.29
C TRP A 85 -10.39 13.03 9.91
N ILE A 86 -10.02 12.04 9.10
CA ILE A 86 -10.54 11.78 7.76
C ILE A 86 -10.95 10.31 7.71
N ARG A 87 -12.22 10.03 8.03
CA ARG A 87 -12.70 8.66 8.34
C ARG A 87 -11.81 8.06 9.45
N ASP A 88 -11.15 6.95 9.17
CA ASP A 88 -10.25 6.24 10.10
C ASP A 88 -8.80 6.74 10.05
N LEU A 89 -8.48 7.69 9.15
CA LEU A 89 -7.16 8.31 9.04
C LEU A 89 -7.06 9.50 9.99
N SER A 90 -6.06 9.50 10.86
CA SER A 90 -5.69 10.69 11.63
C SER A 90 -4.49 11.40 10.99
N VAL A 91 -4.55 12.73 10.97
CA VAL A 91 -3.48 13.63 10.53
C VAL A 91 -3.06 14.47 11.73
N GLU A 92 -1.81 14.35 12.14
CA GLU A 92 -1.22 15.17 13.21
C GLU A 92 -0.04 15.96 12.67
N CYS A 93 0.03 17.25 12.96
CA CYS A 93 1.16 18.10 12.65
C CYS A 93 2.03 18.29 13.90
N ARG A 94 3.35 18.13 13.77
CA ARG A 94 4.32 18.37 14.84
C ARG A 94 5.52 19.11 14.31
N MET A 95 5.94 20.14 15.04
CA MET A 95 7.19 20.84 14.76
C MET A 95 8.36 20.01 15.28
N MET A 96 9.33 19.69 14.41
CA MET A 96 10.58 19.04 14.77
C MET A 96 11.74 19.78 14.11
N HIS A 97 12.65 20.32 14.92
CA HIS A 97 13.85 21.03 14.44
C HIS A 97 13.58 22.15 13.40
N GLY A 98 12.44 22.84 13.53
CA GLY A 98 12.04 23.91 12.61
C GLY A 98 11.21 23.45 11.40
N ASP A 99 11.08 22.14 11.18
CA ASP A 99 10.26 21.57 10.10
C ASP A 99 8.90 21.07 10.62
N THR A 100 7.84 21.29 9.85
CA THR A 100 6.54 20.66 10.09
C THR A 100 6.58 19.20 9.62
N ILE A 101 6.49 18.28 10.57
CA ILE A 101 6.35 16.85 10.32
C ILE A 101 4.89 16.45 10.47
N ILE A 102 4.38 15.79 9.44
CA ILE A 102 3.01 15.30 9.36
C ILE A 102 3.03 13.81 9.66
N LYS A 103 2.29 13.40 10.67
CA LYS A 103 2.07 11.99 11.00
C LYS A 103 0.68 11.60 10.52
N LEU A 104 0.66 10.71 9.54
CA LEU A 104 -0.55 10.02 9.09
C LEU A 104 -0.68 8.71 9.86
N THR A 105 -1.84 8.43 10.46
CA THR A 105 -2.09 7.15 11.15
C THR A 105 -3.38 6.52 10.64
N LEU A 106 -3.30 5.26 10.24
CA LEU A 106 -4.43 4.46 9.77
C LEU A 106 -4.24 3.00 10.22
N PHE A 107 -5.28 2.41 10.80
CA PHE A 107 -5.27 1.02 11.30
C PHE A 107 -4.02 0.67 12.16
N ASN A 108 -3.68 1.53 13.12
CA ASN A 108 -2.53 1.40 14.01
C ASN A 108 -1.15 1.41 13.33
N LYS A 109 -1.08 1.77 12.04
CA LYS A 109 0.17 2.05 11.33
C LYS A 109 0.30 3.55 11.14
N SER A 110 1.51 4.06 11.36
CA SER A 110 1.80 5.48 11.15
C SER A 110 2.89 5.68 10.10
N MET A 111 2.76 6.75 9.34
CA MET A 111 3.80 7.25 8.46
C MET A 111 4.06 8.73 8.71
N TYR A 112 5.33 9.09 8.70
CA TYR A 112 5.79 10.47 8.85
C TYR A 112 6.22 11.02 7.50
N LEU A 113 5.75 12.22 7.18
CA LEU A 113 6.00 12.95 5.95
C LEU A 113 6.39 14.40 6.27
N LYS A 114 7.14 15.04 5.37
CA LYS A 114 7.25 16.50 5.38
C LYS A 114 6.10 17.13 4.59
N SER A 115 5.87 18.42 4.81
CA SER A 115 4.88 19.22 4.05
C SER A 115 5.08 19.10 2.53
N GLU A 116 6.32 19.21 2.05
CA GLU A 116 6.65 19.13 0.62
C GLU A 116 6.35 17.74 0.04
N THR A 117 6.51 16.69 0.85
CA THR A 117 6.18 15.32 0.45
C THR A 117 4.68 15.14 0.28
N LEU A 118 3.87 15.74 1.16
CA LEU A 118 2.42 15.71 1.05
C LEU A 118 1.92 16.54 -0.15
N ASN A 119 2.53 17.69 -0.43
CA ASN A 119 2.22 18.47 -1.64
C ASN A 119 2.52 17.68 -2.92
N THR A 120 3.65 16.97 -2.94
CA THR A 120 3.99 16.07 -4.04
C THR A 120 2.97 14.94 -4.18
N LEU A 121 2.45 14.41 -3.06
CA LEU A 121 1.38 13.42 -3.06
C LEU A 121 0.12 13.95 -3.74
N PHE A 122 -0.32 15.17 -3.42
CA PHE A 122 -1.50 15.80 -4.03
C PHE A 122 -1.32 16.05 -5.53
N ASN A 123 -0.12 16.36 -5.99
CA ASN A 123 0.14 16.53 -7.43
C ASN A 123 -0.06 15.24 -8.24
N PHE A 124 -0.12 14.08 -7.58
CA PHE A 124 -0.40 12.80 -8.23
C PHE A 124 -1.89 12.44 -8.30
N GLU A 125 -2.81 13.27 -7.79
CA GLU A 125 -4.26 13.04 -7.78
C GLU A 125 -4.80 12.42 -9.07
N GLN A 126 -4.71 13.16 -10.19
CA GLN A 126 -5.27 12.72 -11.46
C GLN A 126 -4.59 11.45 -12.00
N TYR A 127 -3.28 11.30 -11.77
CA TYR A 127 -2.54 10.11 -12.19
C TYR A 127 -2.99 8.87 -11.43
N ILE A 128 -3.25 9.01 -10.13
CA ILE A 128 -3.69 7.90 -9.28
C ILE A 128 -5.13 7.53 -9.59
N ASP A 129 -6.03 8.50 -9.75
CA ASP A 129 -7.42 8.22 -10.09
C ASP A 129 -7.55 7.53 -11.46
N HIS A 130 -6.76 7.97 -12.44
CA HIS A 130 -6.70 7.33 -13.75
C HIS A 130 -6.14 5.89 -13.66
N MET A 131 -5.01 5.69 -12.99
CA MET A 131 -4.42 4.36 -12.81
C MET A 131 -5.34 3.43 -12.01
N TYR A 132 -6.00 3.93 -10.98
CA TYR A 132 -6.94 3.15 -10.18
C TYR A 132 -8.08 2.64 -11.04
N SER A 133 -8.71 3.52 -11.83
CA SER A 133 -9.81 3.17 -12.72
C SER A 133 -9.38 2.11 -13.74
N TRP A 134 -8.22 2.32 -14.38
CA TRP A 134 -7.67 1.37 -15.34
C TRP A 134 -7.38 0.00 -14.71
N LEU A 135 -6.75 -0.05 -13.53
CA LEU A 135 -6.47 -1.31 -12.84
C LEU A 135 -7.76 -2.01 -12.39
N TYR A 136 -8.73 -1.25 -11.90
CA TYR A 136 -10.01 -1.77 -11.43
C TYR A 136 -10.77 -2.45 -12.57
N GLU A 137 -10.88 -1.79 -13.72
CA GLU A 137 -11.50 -2.34 -14.93
C GLU A 137 -10.83 -3.65 -15.38
N ASN A 138 -9.51 -3.76 -15.21
CA ASN A 138 -8.74 -4.93 -15.63
C ASN A 138 -8.67 -6.06 -14.57
N THR A 139 -9.24 -5.86 -13.38
CA THR A 139 -9.13 -6.82 -12.27
C THR A 139 -9.80 -8.17 -12.61
N HIS A 140 -10.88 -8.16 -13.40
CA HIS A 140 -11.55 -9.39 -13.84
C HIS A 140 -10.67 -10.27 -14.75
N LEU A 141 -9.86 -9.66 -15.63
CA LEU A 141 -8.92 -10.38 -16.48
C LEU A 141 -7.81 -11.03 -15.65
N VAL A 142 -7.30 -10.31 -14.65
CA VAL A 142 -6.33 -10.84 -13.69
C VAL A 142 -6.92 -12.03 -12.95
N ASN A 143 -8.14 -11.90 -12.40
CA ASN A 143 -8.83 -12.99 -11.72
C ASN A 143 -8.98 -14.21 -12.64
N THR A 144 -9.40 -14.02 -13.89
CA THR A 144 -9.58 -15.11 -14.86
C THR A 144 -8.27 -15.85 -15.12
N LYS A 145 -7.18 -15.12 -15.37
CA LYS A 145 -5.86 -15.71 -15.59
C LYS A 145 -5.31 -16.41 -14.35
N PHE A 146 -5.50 -15.81 -13.18
CA PHE A 146 -5.08 -16.40 -11.91
C PHE A 146 -5.82 -17.70 -11.61
N GLN A 147 -7.14 -17.72 -11.79
CA GLN A 147 -7.94 -18.94 -11.60
C GLN A 147 -7.51 -20.04 -12.58
N LYS A 148 -7.31 -19.71 -13.86
CA LYS A 148 -6.78 -20.67 -14.84
C LYS A 148 -5.43 -21.25 -14.42
N PHE A 149 -4.52 -20.41 -13.94
CA PHE A 149 -3.23 -20.85 -13.42
C PHE A 149 -3.38 -21.81 -12.24
N VAL A 150 -4.24 -21.49 -11.27
CA VAL A 150 -4.54 -22.35 -10.11
C VAL A 150 -5.12 -23.70 -10.57
N SER A 151 -6.07 -23.71 -11.51
CA SER A 151 -6.65 -24.94 -12.04
C SER A 151 -5.60 -25.84 -12.71
N ILE A 152 -4.66 -25.27 -13.47
CA ILE A 152 -3.57 -26.03 -14.10
C ILE A 152 -2.67 -26.66 -13.02
N LEU A 153 -2.33 -25.91 -11.97
CA LEU A 153 -1.50 -26.45 -10.88
C LEU A 153 -2.19 -27.60 -10.13
N GLN A 154 -3.51 -27.50 -9.93
CA GLN A 154 -4.31 -28.56 -9.31
C GLN A 154 -4.37 -29.82 -10.17
N GLN A 155 -4.57 -29.67 -11.48
CA GLN A 155 -4.67 -30.80 -12.42
C GLN A 155 -3.36 -31.57 -12.58
N ASN A 156 -2.22 -30.90 -12.44
CA ASN A 156 -0.90 -31.53 -12.55
C ASN A 156 -0.39 -32.10 -11.20
N ASP A 157 -1.23 -32.15 -10.16
CA ASP A 157 -0.90 -32.63 -8.80
C ASP A 157 0.35 -31.94 -8.16
N ILE A 158 0.78 -30.80 -8.70
CA ILE A 158 1.94 -30.03 -8.23
C ILE A 158 1.68 -29.53 -6.79
N ILE A 159 0.43 -29.21 -6.47
CA ILE A 159 0.00 -28.77 -5.14
C ILE A 159 0.13 -29.92 -4.11
N ARG A 160 -0.02 -31.18 -4.54
CA ARG A 160 0.03 -32.35 -3.66
C ARG A 160 1.46 -32.74 -3.31
N VAL A 161 2.40 -32.62 -4.26
CA VAL A 161 3.85 -32.71 -4.02
C VAL A 161 4.34 -31.60 -3.06
N TRP A 162 3.67 -30.44 -3.08
CA TRP A 162 3.95 -29.31 -2.19
C TRP A 162 3.41 -29.48 -0.77
N TYR A 163 2.27 -30.14 -0.56
CA TYR A 163 1.72 -30.36 0.79
C TYR A 163 2.47 -31.42 1.60
N GLU A 164 3.19 -32.34 0.95
CA GLU A 164 4.09 -33.29 1.62
C GLU A 164 5.42 -32.63 2.06
N SER A 165 5.80 -31.50 1.47
CA SER A 165 6.92 -30.67 1.93
C SER A 165 6.41 -29.54 2.84
N LYS A 166 6.21 -29.88 4.12
CA LYS A 166 5.79 -28.98 5.21
C LYS A 166 6.39 -27.57 5.11
N THR A 167 5.58 -26.61 4.63
CA THR A 167 5.48 -25.22 5.14
C THR A 167 4.39 -24.49 4.37
N THR A 168 3.27 -24.21 5.03
CA THR A 168 2.23 -23.29 4.56
C THR A 168 2.78 -21.88 4.52
N ASP A 169 3.37 -21.47 3.40
CA ASP A 169 3.71 -20.07 3.19
C ASP A 169 3.33 -19.63 1.77
N TRP A 170 2.17 -18.97 1.67
CA TRP A 170 1.68 -18.32 0.45
C TRP A 170 2.69 -17.27 -0.09
N CYS A 171 3.65 -16.82 0.73
CA CYS A 171 4.73 -15.94 0.27
C CYS A 171 5.70 -16.64 -0.71
N TYR A 172 5.81 -17.97 -0.68
CA TYR A 172 6.68 -18.70 -1.62
C TYR A 172 6.05 -18.89 -3.00
N ALA A 173 4.72 -19.10 -3.08
CA ALA A 173 4.00 -19.17 -4.36
C ALA A 173 4.19 -17.87 -5.18
N ALA A 174 4.22 -16.72 -4.52
CA ALA A 174 4.55 -15.43 -5.14
C ALA A 174 6.02 -15.31 -5.59
N LYS A 175 6.92 -16.15 -5.07
CA LYS A 175 8.35 -16.22 -5.44
C LYS A 175 8.56 -17.05 -6.71
N VAL A 176 7.77 -18.11 -6.92
CA VAL A 176 7.85 -18.98 -8.11
C VAL A 176 7.33 -18.29 -9.37
N ILE A 177 6.39 -17.35 -9.24
CA ILE A 177 5.93 -16.50 -10.37
C ILE A 177 7.04 -15.54 -10.88
N ARG A 178 8.22 -15.49 -10.23
CA ARG A 178 9.34 -14.60 -10.62
C ARG A 178 10.36 -15.22 -11.58
N TYR A 179 10.11 -16.38 -12.16
CA TYR A 179 10.88 -16.95 -13.27
C TYR A 179 9.93 -17.47 -14.36
#